data_AF-A0A8B4S6K5-F1
#
_entry.id   AF-A0A8B4S6K5-F1
#
_cell.length_a   1.000
_cell.length_b   1.000
_cell.length_c   1.000
_cell.angle_alpha   90.00
_cell.angle_beta   90.00
_cell.angle_gamma   90.00
#
_symmetry.space_group_name_H-M   'P 1'
#
loop_
_entity.id
_entity.type
_entity.pdbx_description
1 polymer ?
#
loop_
_entity_poly.entity_id
_entity_poly.type
_entity_poly.pdbx_seq_one_letter_code
_entity_poly.pdbx_strand_id
1 'polypeptide(L)'
;MKSENQSGKTYSLAFRKALVDEALNRTPGGGFPELEKRHRLKPGTLFDWVEELGPAPPPAPFSALHFWIGNTPLGEPEFARYFEHADSYWELEVEDIESSKQDVTGCGFCQDLGRQFLFDEDLLLMIWLPEPVPVSALVSHSTLDSDTSLALIVQACETHGIHTANAMFVYADPTEPITDPNKLYNGLSYIGLFDD
;
A
#
# COMPACT_ATOMS: atom_id res chain seq x y z
N MET A 1 16.94 -11.46 -23.91
CA MET A 1 17.27 -12.90 -24.05
C MET A 1 16.17 -13.52 -24.91
N LYS A 2 16.48 -14.29 -25.96
CA LYS A 2 15.46 -14.86 -26.87
C LYS A 2 14.85 -16.10 -26.20
N SER A 3 13.54 -16.12 -25.95
CA SER A 3 12.84 -17.36 -25.62
C SER A 3 12.55 -18.12 -26.92
N GLU A 4 13.21 -19.26 -27.10
CA GLU A 4 13.03 -20.14 -28.26
C GLU A 4 11.95 -21.19 -27.96
N ASN A 5 10.93 -21.25 -28.81
CA ASN A 5 9.91 -22.30 -28.80
C ASN A 5 10.17 -23.28 -29.96
N GLN A 6 9.82 -24.56 -29.82
CA GLN A 6 10.19 -25.69 -30.71
C GLN A 6 9.71 -25.60 -32.19
N SER A 7 9.17 -24.46 -32.64
CA SER A 7 8.86 -24.15 -34.04
C SER A 7 9.86 -23.18 -34.70
N GLY A 8 10.82 -22.61 -33.97
CA GLY A 8 11.77 -21.62 -34.51
C GLY A 8 11.13 -20.28 -34.91
N LYS A 9 9.84 -20.06 -34.57
CA LYS A 9 9.17 -18.78 -34.79
C LYS A 9 9.61 -17.78 -33.72
N THR A 10 10.34 -16.75 -34.15
CA THR A 10 10.60 -15.57 -33.33
C THR A 10 9.42 -14.61 -33.49
N TYR A 11 8.74 -14.31 -32.38
CA TYR A 11 7.68 -13.31 -32.36
C TYR A 11 8.27 -11.93 -32.11
N SER A 12 7.78 -10.91 -32.82
CA SER A 12 8.23 -9.54 -32.59
C SER A 12 7.79 -9.04 -31.22
N LEU A 13 8.56 -8.13 -30.63
CA LEU A 13 8.19 -7.48 -29.36
C LEU A 13 6.82 -6.78 -29.47
N ALA A 14 6.55 -6.14 -30.61
CA ALA A 14 5.26 -5.49 -30.86
C ALA A 14 4.08 -6.47 -30.84
N PHE A 15 4.26 -7.66 -31.45
CA PHE A 15 3.24 -8.71 -31.41
C PHE A 15 3.02 -9.22 -29.98
N ARG A 16 4.11 -9.52 -29.26
CA ARG A 16 4.03 -9.99 -27.87
C ARG A 16 3.31 -8.98 -26.98
N LYS A 17 3.65 -7.69 -27.09
CA LYS A 17 2.98 -6.60 -26.34
C LYS A 17 1.51 -6.48 -26.67
N ALA A 18 1.15 -6.55 -27.96
CA ALA A 18 -0.25 -6.49 -28.38
C ALA A 18 -1.08 -7.66 -27.82
N LEU A 19 -0.49 -8.87 -27.79
CA LEU A 19 -1.18 -10.04 -27.26
C LEU A 19 -1.28 -10.03 -25.73
N VAL A 20 -0.26 -9.52 -25.03
CA VAL A 20 -0.32 -9.27 -23.58
C VAL A 20 -1.41 -8.23 -23.25
N ASP A 21 -1.50 -7.14 -24.02
CA ASP A 21 -2.58 -6.16 -23.85
C ASP A 21 -3.97 -6.77 -24.06
N GLU A 22 -4.15 -7.62 -25.08
CA GLU A 22 -5.41 -8.36 -25.27
C GLU A 22 -5.68 -9.33 -24.10
N ALA A 23 -4.65 -10.02 -23.62
CA ALA A 23 -4.76 -10.98 -22.51
C ALA A 23 -5.09 -10.34 -21.16
N LEU A 24 -4.73 -9.08 -20.95
CA LEU A 24 -5.01 -8.35 -19.71
C LEU A 24 -6.32 -7.56 -19.77
N ASN A 25 -6.66 -6.99 -20.93
CA ASN A 25 -7.73 -6.00 -21.03
C ASN A 25 -8.96 -6.51 -21.82
N ARG A 26 -8.82 -7.57 -22.62
CA ARG A 26 -9.85 -8.04 -23.57
C ARG A 26 -9.87 -9.56 -23.69
N THR A 27 -9.65 -10.25 -22.59
CA THR A 27 -9.55 -11.71 -22.56
C THR A 27 -10.83 -12.35 -23.07
N PRO A 28 -10.77 -13.18 -24.12
CA PRO A 28 -11.96 -13.82 -24.67
C PRO A 28 -12.51 -14.88 -23.70
N GLY A 29 -13.77 -15.27 -23.90
CA GLY A 29 -14.32 -16.47 -23.25
C GLY A 29 -13.45 -17.69 -23.56
N GLY A 30 -12.99 -18.38 -22.52
CA GLY A 30 -11.99 -19.46 -22.62
C GLY A 30 -10.56 -19.05 -22.21
N GLY A 31 -10.32 -17.77 -21.91
CA GLY A 31 -9.09 -17.32 -21.26
C GLY A 31 -7.85 -17.33 -22.16
N PHE A 32 -6.68 -17.39 -21.52
CA PHE A 32 -5.37 -17.43 -22.20
C PHE A 32 -5.23 -18.62 -23.17
N PRO A 33 -5.74 -19.83 -22.88
CA PRO A 33 -5.66 -20.96 -23.81
C PRO A 33 -6.29 -20.69 -25.18
N GLU A 34 -7.37 -19.90 -25.24
CA GLU A 34 -8.03 -19.56 -26.51
C GLU A 34 -7.18 -18.59 -27.34
N LEU A 35 -6.54 -17.60 -26.69
CA LEU A 35 -5.57 -16.71 -27.34
C LEU A 35 -4.36 -17.48 -27.86
N GLU A 36 -3.83 -18.40 -27.05
CA GLU A 36 -2.71 -19.25 -27.43
C GLU A 36 -3.07 -20.13 -28.64
N LYS A 37 -4.27 -20.74 -28.65
CA LYS A 37 -4.76 -21.54 -29.78
C LYS A 37 -4.92 -20.70 -31.04
N ARG A 38 -5.49 -19.49 -30.96
CA ARG A 38 -5.67 -18.56 -32.08
C ARG A 38 -4.35 -18.23 -32.77
N HIS A 39 -3.30 -18.05 -31.98
CA HIS A 39 -1.96 -17.67 -32.46
C HIS A 39 -0.99 -18.85 -32.61
N ARG A 40 -1.48 -20.08 -32.39
CA ARG A 40 -0.71 -21.33 -32.42
C ARG A 40 0.52 -21.27 -31.50
N LEU A 41 0.36 -20.67 -30.34
CA LEU A 41 1.35 -20.63 -29.27
C LEU A 41 1.35 -21.96 -28.52
N LYS A 42 2.49 -22.29 -27.91
CA LYS A 42 2.55 -23.39 -26.95
C LYS A 42 1.79 -22.97 -25.68
N PRO A 43 1.02 -23.87 -25.06
CA PRO A 43 0.40 -23.59 -23.77
C PRO A 43 1.40 -23.02 -22.74
N GLY A 44 1.02 -21.93 -22.08
CA GLY A 44 1.85 -21.22 -21.10
C GLY A 44 2.75 -20.13 -21.70
N THR A 45 2.92 -20.06 -23.02
CA THR A 45 3.76 -19.02 -23.66
C THR A 45 3.19 -17.62 -23.40
N LEU A 46 1.87 -17.49 -23.40
CA LEU A 46 1.24 -16.19 -23.14
C LEU A 46 1.37 -15.79 -21.67
N PHE A 47 1.37 -16.77 -20.76
CA PHE A 47 1.62 -16.53 -19.34
C PHE A 47 3.04 -15.99 -19.12
N ASP A 48 4.07 -16.65 -19.69
CA ASP A 48 5.45 -16.17 -19.65
C ASP A 48 5.59 -14.74 -20.20
N TRP A 49 4.86 -14.41 -21.27
CA TRP A 49 4.88 -13.05 -21.83
C TRP A 49 4.15 -12.04 -20.96
N VAL A 50 3.08 -12.42 -20.26
CA VAL A 50 2.41 -11.55 -19.30
C VAL A 50 3.32 -11.28 -18.10
N GLU A 51 4.06 -12.27 -17.61
CA GLU A 51 5.06 -12.05 -16.55
C GLU A 51 6.22 -11.15 -17.02
N GLU A 52 6.71 -11.34 -18.26
CA GLU A 52 7.84 -10.57 -18.79
C GLU A 52 7.47 -9.15 -19.23
N LEU A 53 6.29 -8.95 -19.82
CA LEU A 53 5.90 -7.71 -20.51
C LEU A 53 4.65 -7.04 -19.93
N GLY A 54 3.98 -7.69 -18.98
CA GLY A 54 2.89 -7.08 -18.25
C GLY A 54 3.35 -5.87 -17.45
N PRO A 55 2.41 -5.08 -16.92
CA PRO A 55 2.77 -4.07 -15.93
C PRO A 55 3.46 -4.76 -14.76
N ALA A 56 4.46 -4.09 -14.17
CA ALA A 56 5.01 -4.55 -12.90
C ALA A 56 3.84 -4.65 -11.90
N PRO A 57 3.74 -5.75 -11.13
CA PRO A 57 2.75 -5.81 -10.06
C PRO A 57 2.99 -4.63 -9.11
N PRO A 58 1.93 -4.04 -8.53
CA PRO A 58 2.13 -3.08 -7.46
C PRO A 58 2.95 -3.73 -6.34
N PRO A 59 3.72 -2.95 -5.57
CA PRO A 59 4.38 -3.46 -4.38
C PRO A 59 3.36 -4.16 -3.47
N ALA A 60 3.76 -5.29 -2.89
CA ALA A 60 2.87 -6.07 -2.05
C ALA A 60 2.60 -5.33 -0.73
N PRO A 61 1.42 -5.50 -0.11
CA PRO A 61 1.23 -5.09 1.27
C PRO A 61 2.35 -5.66 2.15
N PHE A 62 2.77 -4.91 3.17
CA PHE A 62 3.89 -5.22 4.06
C PHE A 62 5.28 -5.25 3.40
N SER A 63 5.44 -4.98 2.09
CA SER A 63 6.80 -4.89 1.53
C SER A 63 7.54 -3.62 1.98
N ALA A 64 6.78 -2.60 2.40
CA ALA A 64 7.27 -1.37 3.01
C ALA A 64 6.14 -0.75 3.84
N LEU A 65 6.51 0.03 4.86
CA LEU A 65 5.60 0.60 5.83
C LEU A 65 5.72 2.13 5.85
N HIS A 66 4.58 2.82 5.77
CA HIS A 66 4.50 4.25 6.06
C HIS A 66 4.57 4.47 7.57
N PHE A 67 5.37 5.44 8.03
CA PHE A 67 5.51 5.74 9.46
C PHE A 67 5.04 7.14 9.82
N TRP A 68 4.23 7.22 10.88
CA TRP A 68 3.93 8.43 11.62
C TRP A 68 4.33 8.25 13.08
N ILE A 69 5.05 9.22 13.62
CA ILE A 69 5.61 9.11 14.97
C ILE A 69 5.77 10.47 15.62
N GLY A 70 5.64 10.51 16.95
CA GLY A 70 5.86 11.73 17.72
C GLY A 70 5.32 11.65 19.15
N ASN A 71 5.15 12.81 19.76
CA ASN A 71 4.51 12.93 21.07
C ASN A 71 3.09 13.46 20.92
N THR A 72 2.15 12.81 21.57
CA THR A 72 0.76 13.26 21.69
C THR A 72 0.38 13.45 23.16
N PRO A 73 -0.32 14.54 23.50
CA PRO A 73 -0.87 14.72 24.84
C PRO A 73 -2.19 13.95 25.04
N LEU A 74 -2.71 13.31 23.99
CA LEU A 74 -3.97 12.55 24.03
C LEU A 74 -3.80 11.26 24.84
N GLY A 75 -4.87 10.88 25.54
CA GLY A 75 -5.00 9.53 26.09
C GLY A 75 -5.20 8.50 24.99
N GLU A 76 -4.97 7.23 25.32
CA GLU A 76 -5.14 6.11 24.38
C GLU A 76 -6.51 6.12 23.67
N PRO A 77 -7.67 6.30 24.36
CA PRO A 77 -8.97 6.28 23.69
C PRO A 77 -9.15 7.47 22.73
N GLU A 78 -8.71 8.67 23.12
CA GLU A 78 -8.79 9.84 22.25
C GLU A 78 -7.88 9.71 21.03
N PHE A 79 -6.71 9.10 21.19
CA PHE A 79 -5.79 8.83 20.10
C PHE A 79 -6.35 7.77 19.13
N ALA A 80 -6.91 6.67 19.65
CA ALA A 80 -7.48 5.58 18.87
C ALA A 80 -8.71 6.00 18.05
N ARG A 81 -9.53 6.92 18.57
CA ARG A 81 -10.73 7.43 17.88
C ARG A 81 -10.47 8.05 16.51
N TYR A 82 -9.23 8.46 16.23
CA TYR A 82 -8.83 8.94 14.92
C TYR A 82 -8.91 7.88 13.81
N PHE A 83 -8.82 6.60 14.17
CA PHE A 83 -8.86 5.46 13.26
C PHE A 83 -10.24 4.78 13.22
N GLU A 84 -11.15 5.14 14.13
CA GLU A 84 -12.51 4.62 14.15
C GLU A 84 -13.30 5.08 12.92
N HIS A 85 -14.37 4.36 12.60
CA HIS A 85 -15.29 4.68 11.52
C HIS A 85 -16.69 4.95 12.06
N ALA A 86 -17.55 5.56 11.24
CA ALA A 86 -18.95 5.75 11.57
C ALA A 86 -19.67 4.40 11.65
N ASP A 87 -20.57 4.23 12.63
CA ASP A 87 -21.38 3.01 12.81
C ASP A 87 -22.18 2.65 11.54
N SER A 88 -22.64 3.67 10.81
CA SER A 88 -23.44 3.51 9.59
C SER A 88 -22.62 3.16 8.35
N TYR A 89 -21.28 3.18 8.42
CA TYR A 89 -20.45 2.98 7.22
C TYR A 89 -20.75 1.65 6.51
N TRP A 90 -20.93 0.58 7.28
CA TRP A 90 -21.21 -0.76 6.77
C TRP A 90 -22.65 -0.96 6.25
N GLU A 91 -23.52 0.03 6.43
CA GLU A 91 -24.88 0.03 5.88
C GLU A 91 -24.96 0.68 4.49
N LEU A 92 -23.87 1.32 4.04
CA LEU A 92 -23.80 2.02 2.77
C LEU A 92 -23.45 1.06 1.62
N GLU A 93 -24.10 1.27 0.48
CA GLU A 93 -23.68 0.66 -0.77
C GLU A 93 -22.53 1.46 -1.39
N VAL A 94 -21.77 0.82 -2.28
CA VAL A 94 -20.62 1.45 -2.95
C VAL A 94 -21.06 2.71 -3.71
N GLU A 95 -22.21 2.68 -4.38
CA GLU A 95 -22.74 3.83 -5.13
C GLU A 95 -23.09 5.02 -4.22
N ASP A 96 -23.52 4.76 -2.98
CA ASP A 96 -23.81 5.82 -2.00
C ASP A 96 -22.51 6.50 -1.55
N ILE A 97 -21.47 5.70 -1.31
CA ILE A 97 -20.13 6.21 -0.97
C ILE A 97 -19.54 7.01 -2.14
N GLU A 98 -19.59 6.46 -3.36
CA GLU A 98 -19.05 7.08 -4.58
C GLU A 98 -19.73 8.41 -4.94
N SER A 99 -21.05 8.49 -4.72
CA SER A 99 -21.83 9.70 -5.03
C SER A 99 -21.84 10.74 -3.90
N SER A 100 -21.35 10.39 -2.71
CA SER A 100 -21.27 11.31 -1.58
C SER A 100 -20.29 12.47 -1.86
N LYS A 101 -20.67 13.66 -1.40
CA LYS A 101 -19.82 14.87 -1.41
C LYS A 101 -19.17 15.15 -0.06
N GLN A 102 -19.45 14.32 0.94
CA GLN A 102 -18.98 14.44 2.31
C GLN A 102 -18.28 13.14 2.69
N ASP A 103 -17.40 13.22 3.69
CA ASP A 103 -16.87 12.01 4.29
C ASP A 103 -18.00 11.23 4.96
N VAL A 104 -18.16 9.98 4.53
CA VAL A 104 -19.11 9.01 5.10
C VAL A 104 -18.40 7.92 5.90
N THR A 105 -17.06 7.87 5.84
CA THR A 105 -16.26 6.92 6.62
C THR A 105 -16.30 7.26 8.10
N GLY A 106 -16.37 8.55 8.46
CA GLY A 106 -16.25 9.02 9.84
C GLY A 106 -14.83 8.89 10.40
N CYS A 107 -13.85 8.51 9.58
CA CYS A 107 -12.50 8.18 9.97
C CYS A 107 -11.54 9.36 9.75
N GLY A 108 -10.88 9.80 10.82
CA GLY A 108 -9.93 10.91 10.77
C GLY A 108 -8.72 10.60 9.88
N PHE A 109 -8.23 9.36 9.92
CA PHE A 109 -7.13 8.92 9.05
C PHE A 109 -7.54 8.93 7.57
N CYS A 110 -8.72 8.42 7.22
CA CYS A 110 -9.25 8.46 5.85
C CYS A 110 -9.39 9.89 5.34
N GLN A 111 -9.94 10.79 6.15
CA GLN A 111 -10.07 12.21 5.80
C GLN A 111 -8.69 12.82 5.54
N ASP A 112 -7.70 12.51 6.37
CA ASP A 112 -6.35 13.02 6.22
C ASP A 112 -5.62 12.44 4.99
N LEU A 113 -5.93 11.21 4.59
CA LEU A 113 -5.44 10.62 3.35
C LEU A 113 -6.23 11.09 2.11
N GLY A 114 -7.37 11.76 2.30
CA GLY A 114 -8.29 12.13 1.22
C GLY A 114 -8.99 10.92 0.60
N ARG A 115 -9.15 9.84 1.36
CA ARG A 115 -9.82 8.62 0.91
C ARG A 115 -11.33 8.79 0.94
N GLN A 116 -11.98 8.20 -0.06
CA GLN A 116 -13.43 8.11 -0.14
C GLN A 116 -13.97 6.86 0.58
N PHE A 117 -13.17 5.80 0.64
CA PHE A 117 -13.48 4.54 1.33
C PHE A 117 -12.61 4.39 2.58
N LEU A 118 -13.07 3.57 3.53
CA LEU A 118 -12.31 3.21 4.71
C LEU A 118 -10.94 2.63 4.33
N PHE A 119 -9.92 2.89 5.15
CA PHE A 119 -8.63 2.23 5.03
C PHE A 119 -8.76 0.76 5.46
N ASP A 120 -7.81 -0.09 5.06
CA ASP A 120 -7.82 -1.48 5.49
C ASP A 120 -7.19 -1.60 6.89
N GLU A 121 -8.01 -1.93 7.89
CA GLU A 121 -7.55 -2.02 9.28
C GLU A 121 -6.51 -3.11 9.52
N ASP A 122 -6.51 -4.17 8.70
CA ASP A 122 -5.53 -5.26 8.79
C ASP A 122 -4.11 -4.79 8.40
N LEU A 123 -4.00 -3.64 7.72
CA LEU A 123 -2.72 -3.03 7.32
C LEU A 123 -2.23 -1.97 8.32
N LEU A 124 -2.99 -1.67 9.38
CA LEU A 124 -2.65 -0.65 10.36
C LEU A 124 -2.10 -1.28 11.65
N LEU A 125 -0.96 -0.77 12.11
CA LEU A 125 -0.51 -0.99 13.49
C LEU A 125 -0.40 0.36 14.20
N MET A 126 -0.99 0.42 15.40
CA MET A 126 -0.96 1.59 16.28
C MET A 126 -0.29 1.22 17.59
N ILE A 127 0.65 2.06 18.04
CA ILE A 127 1.29 1.94 19.35
C ILE A 127 1.14 3.27 20.08
N TRP A 128 0.60 3.22 21.29
CA TRP A 128 0.52 4.34 22.22
C TRP A 128 1.10 3.92 23.57
N LEU A 129 1.86 4.80 24.20
CA LEU A 129 2.44 4.64 25.52
C LEU A 129 2.07 5.85 26.40
N PRO A 130 1.89 5.64 27.71
CA PRO A 130 1.53 6.72 28.63
C PRO A 130 2.62 7.77 28.81
N GLU A 131 3.88 7.42 28.55
CA GLU A 131 5.03 8.31 28.72
C GLU A 131 5.94 8.26 27.48
N PRO A 132 6.57 9.38 27.09
CA PRO A 132 7.57 9.40 26.02
C PRO A 132 8.76 8.50 26.30
N VAL A 133 9.13 7.70 25.30
CA VAL A 133 10.32 6.85 25.30
C VAL A 133 11.26 7.27 24.16
N PRO A 134 12.54 6.86 24.16
CA PRO A 134 13.39 7.04 22.99
C PRO A 134 12.76 6.44 21.73
N VAL A 135 12.86 7.13 20.60
CA VAL A 135 12.25 6.68 19.32
C VAL A 135 12.59 5.24 18.98
N SER A 136 13.85 4.83 19.15
CA SER A 136 14.28 3.47 18.87
C SER A 136 13.54 2.41 19.70
N ALA A 137 13.21 2.73 20.95
CA ALA A 137 12.44 1.84 21.82
C ALA A 137 10.99 1.72 21.33
N LEU A 138 10.36 2.82 20.91
CA LEU A 138 9.00 2.80 20.38
C LEU A 138 8.94 2.03 19.04
N VAL A 139 9.84 2.33 18.10
CA VAL A 139 9.88 1.69 16.77
C VAL A 139 10.16 0.20 16.86
N SER A 140 10.86 -0.28 17.91
CA SER A 140 11.04 -1.72 18.13
C SER A 140 9.73 -2.50 18.33
N HIS A 141 8.60 -1.82 18.55
CA HIS A 141 7.27 -2.45 18.59
C HIS A 141 6.64 -2.66 17.21
N SER A 142 7.13 -2.06 16.12
CA SER A 142 6.50 -2.10 14.79
C SER A 142 6.76 -3.38 13.98
N THR A 143 7.25 -4.44 14.63
CA THR A 143 7.57 -5.75 14.04
C THR A 143 8.47 -5.74 12.79
N LEU A 144 9.23 -4.67 12.56
CA LEU A 144 10.19 -4.57 11.45
C LEU A 144 11.17 -5.73 11.46
N ASP A 145 11.38 -6.35 10.31
CA ASP A 145 12.33 -7.47 10.14
C ASP A 145 13.77 -6.98 9.86
N SER A 146 13.94 -5.71 9.49
CA SER A 146 15.21 -5.12 9.07
C SER A 146 15.83 -4.12 10.07
N ASP A 147 17.00 -4.48 10.61
CA ASP A 147 17.87 -3.57 11.41
C ASP A 147 18.26 -2.30 10.62
N THR A 148 18.37 -2.42 9.30
CA THR A 148 18.71 -1.28 8.42
C THR A 148 17.56 -0.28 8.38
N SER A 149 16.33 -0.78 8.26
CA SER A 149 15.12 0.05 8.24
C SER A 149 14.92 0.76 9.57
N LEU A 150 15.14 0.06 10.69
CA LEU A 150 15.15 0.69 12.02
C LEU A 150 16.13 1.87 12.09
N ALA A 151 17.37 1.71 11.62
CA ALA A 151 18.36 2.78 11.64
C ALA A 151 17.93 3.98 10.78
N LEU A 152 17.35 3.74 9.60
CA LEU A 152 16.83 4.80 8.72
C LEU A 152 15.66 5.55 9.35
N ILE A 153 14.75 4.85 10.03
CA ILE A 153 13.62 5.45 10.75
C ILE A 153 14.11 6.35 11.88
N VAL A 154 15.07 5.89 12.68
CA VAL A 154 15.66 6.70 13.75
C VAL A 154 16.33 7.95 13.18
N GLN A 155 17.08 7.81 12.08
CA GLN A 155 17.71 8.95 11.41
C GLN A 155 16.69 9.95 10.85
N ALA A 156 15.57 9.45 10.28
CA ALA A 156 14.48 10.29 9.81
C ALA A 156 13.87 11.08 10.98
N CYS A 157 13.61 10.42 12.11
CA CYS A 157 13.12 11.08 13.32
C CYS A 157 14.08 12.19 13.80
N GLU A 158 15.38 11.92 13.84
CA GLU A 158 16.41 12.91 14.21
C GLU A 158 16.38 14.14 13.28
N THR A 159 16.21 13.93 11.98
CA THR A 159 16.11 15.00 10.98
C THR A 159 14.88 15.88 11.22
N HIS A 160 13.80 15.28 11.73
CA HIS A 160 12.58 15.97 12.12
C HIS A 160 12.63 16.54 13.56
N GLY A 161 13.75 16.38 14.29
CA GLY A 161 13.90 16.82 15.68
C GLY A 161 13.12 15.98 16.69
N ILE A 162 12.72 14.75 16.32
CA ILE A 162 11.96 13.82 17.16
C ILE A 162 12.96 12.86 17.82
N HIS A 163 13.28 13.11 19.09
CA HIS A 163 14.19 12.26 19.87
C HIS A 163 13.46 11.30 20.81
N THR A 164 12.27 11.69 21.26
CA THR A 164 11.36 10.87 22.06
C THR A 164 9.99 10.85 21.42
N ALA A 165 9.24 9.78 21.63
CA ALA A 165 7.88 9.60 21.15
C ALA A 165 7.09 8.76 22.16
N ASN A 166 5.80 9.01 22.28
CA ASN A 166 4.88 8.16 23.03
C ASN A 166 3.78 7.56 22.13
N ALA A 167 3.72 7.94 20.85
CA ALA A 167 2.77 7.38 19.92
C ALA A 167 3.38 7.23 18.52
N MET A 168 3.01 6.14 17.87
CA MET A 168 3.27 5.91 16.45
C MET A 168 2.13 5.11 15.83
N PHE A 169 1.98 5.23 14.53
CA PHE A 169 1.22 4.27 13.74
C PHE A 169 1.91 4.03 12.41
N VAL A 170 1.71 2.84 11.87
CA VAL A 170 2.26 2.41 10.59
C VAL A 170 1.15 1.86 9.70
N TYR A 171 1.27 2.11 8.40
CA TYR A 171 0.33 1.60 7.41
C TYR A 171 1.07 0.84 6.32
N ALA A 172 0.65 -0.41 6.08
CA ALA A 172 1.37 -1.40 5.29
C ALA A 172 0.94 -1.48 3.82
N ASP A 173 0.23 -0.46 3.31
CA ASP A 173 0.03 -0.29 1.86
C ASP A 173 1.08 0.71 1.31
N PRO A 174 2.16 0.22 0.68
CA PRO A 174 3.21 1.08 0.11
C PRO A 174 2.73 1.93 -1.09
N THR A 175 1.53 1.67 -1.59
CA THR A 175 0.93 2.43 -2.69
C THR A 175 0.06 3.59 -2.21
N GLU A 176 -0.15 3.72 -0.89
CA GLU A 176 -0.97 4.78 -0.30
C GLU A 176 -0.36 6.17 -0.58
N PRO A 177 -1.13 7.08 -1.23
CA PRO A 177 -0.62 8.40 -1.55
C PRO A 177 -0.60 9.31 -0.31
N ILE A 178 0.59 9.64 0.19
CA ILE A 178 0.75 10.66 1.24
C ILE A 178 0.89 12.04 0.59
N THR A 179 -0.23 12.75 0.47
CA THR A 179 -0.33 14.00 -0.32
C THR A 179 0.27 15.23 0.37
N ASP A 180 0.30 15.26 1.71
CA ASP A 180 0.91 16.34 2.49
C ASP A 180 1.86 15.77 3.57
N PRO A 181 3.12 15.49 3.23
CA PRO A 181 4.07 14.90 4.18
C PRO A 181 4.46 15.86 5.33
N ASN A 182 4.14 17.15 5.23
CA ASN A 182 4.53 18.14 6.23
C ASN A 182 3.43 18.44 7.25
N LYS A 183 2.19 17.99 7.02
CA LYS A 183 1.13 18.14 8.03
C LYS A 183 1.30 17.14 9.16
N LEU A 184 0.58 17.39 10.25
CA LEU A 184 0.44 16.44 11.34
C LEU A 184 -0.80 15.58 11.12
N TYR A 185 -0.65 14.27 11.33
CA TYR A 185 -1.71 13.27 11.26
C TYR A 185 -1.98 12.79 12.68
N ASN A 186 -3.15 13.10 13.22
CA ASN A 186 -3.45 12.91 14.66
C ASN A 186 -2.39 13.50 15.61
N GLY A 187 -1.78 14.62 15.19
CA GLY A 187 -0.68 15.28 15.93
C GLY A 187 0.71 14.67 15.70
N LEU A 188 0.85 13.60 14.92
CA LEU A 188 2.13 12.96 14.63
C LEU A 188 2.69 13.37 13.26
N SER A 189 4.01 13.40 13.12
CA SER A 189 4.67 13.70 11.85
C SER A 189 4.81 12.45 11.00
N TYR A 190 4.51 12.56 9.71
CA TYR A 190 4.92 11.55 8.73
C TYR A 190 6.43 11.63 8.52
N ILE A 191 7.13 10.51 8.61
CA ILE A 191 8.61 10.47 8.49
C ILE A 191 9.10 9.71 7.26
N GLY A 192 8.22 9.00 6.55
CA GLY A 192 8.56 8.33 5.30
C GLY A 192 7.96 6.94 5.16
N LEU A 193 8.33 6.32 4.03
CA LEU A 193 8.06 4.94 3.66
C LEU A 193 9.38 4.18 3.75
N PHE A 194 9.41 3.07 4.48
CA PHE A 194 10.61 2.28 4.71
C PHE A 194 10.34 0.82 4.37
N ASP A 195 11.28 0.17 3.70
CA ASP A 195 11.20 -1.27 3.43
C ASP A 195 11.08 -2.04 4.75
N ASP A 196 10.26 -3.09 4.78
CA ASP A 196 10.13 -3.98 5.93
C ASP A 196 11.35 -4.93 6.06
#